data_AF-A0A6V7CIM6-F1
#
_entry.id   AF-A0A6V7CIM6-F1
#
_cell.length_a   1.000
_cell.length_b   1.000
_cell.length_c   1.000
_cell.angle_alpha   90.00
_cell.angle_beta   90.00
_cell.angle_gamma   90.00
#
_symmetry.space_group_name_H-M   'P 1'
#
loop_
_entity.id
_entity.type
_entity.pdbx_description
1 polymer ?
#
loop_
_entity_poly.entity_id
_entity_poly.type
_entity_poly.pdbx_seq_one_letter_code
_entity_poly.pdbx_strand_id
1 'polypeptide(L)'
;MLPVFPLIADLRGRAVLVVGGGADAERATAGLLQAGALPLVGAPELTTPQLRDWAQGGQLRWLVGRFDPAWLELPDQPVWLSIAASATAELNDALRAAATARRLLTHDATPAASAATPVASPTPRTAVGTLSPGSVALVGAGPGDPGLLTRHALRALRQADVLLYDRLVSPQILQLARRDALRVEVGKAAQGHSTRQEQIHALMLEHARAGRRVVRLKGGDPFVFGRGGEELEFLRDHGIAFQVVPGITAAIACAAYAGIPLTHRNHAQSLRLITAHCKDSLDTLDWQALGQERQTLAFYMGVAGLDSIQQRLLQAGRAPATPFALVENGSRPQQRVITGTLASLAATAQQHAVRAPALLILGEVAGLAASLHWFGAPPLTARLPPHSPIATPDAPTLAHAA
;
A
#
# COMPACT_ATOMS: atom_id res chain seq x y z
N MET A 1 0.34 -21.33 25.39
CA MET A 1 -0.78 -21.42 24.42
C MET A 1 -2.05 -21.54 25.25
N LEU A 2 -2.97 -20.57 25.20
CA LEU A 2 -4.22 -20.65 25.98
C LEU A 2 -5.03 -21.87 25.49
N PRO A 3 -5.59 -22.71 26.38
CA PRO A 3 -6.40 -23.87 26.01
C PRO A 3 -7.79 -23.42 25.56
N VAL A 4 -7.90 -22.86 24.35
CA VAL A 4 -9.15 -22.37 23.76
C VAL A 4 -9.49 -23.21 22.54
N PHE A 5 -10.75 -23.65 22.44
CA PHE A 5 -11.27 -24.33 21.25
C PHE A 5 -12.10 -23.35 20.41
N PRO A 6 -11.76 -23.13 19.13
CA PRO A 6 -12.53 -22.22 18.29
C PRO A 6 -13.91 -22.80 17.96
N LEU A 7 -14.97 -22.02 18.22
CA LEU A 7 -16.36 -22.38 17.94
C LEU A 7 -17.00 -21.28 17.07
N ILE A 8 -17.78 -21.68 16.07
CA ILE A 8 -18.71 -20.78 15.36
C ILE A 8 -20.12 -21.12 15.85
N ALA A 9 -20.84 -20.14 16.39
CA ALA A 9 -22.20 -20.34 16.91
C ALA A 9 -23.23 -19.64 16.02
N ASP A 10 -24.33 -20.33 15.70
CA ASP A 10 -25.50 -19.70 15.10
C ASP A 10 -26.33 -19.01 16.18
N LEU A 11 -26.35 -17.68 16.17
CA LEU A 11 -27.04 -16.87 17.18
C LEU A 11 -28.39 -16.32 16.69
N ARG A 12 -28.83 -16.66 15.47
CA ARG A 12 -30.08 -16.12 14.90
C ARG A 12 -31.27 -16.46 15.79
N GLY A 13 -32.00 -15.44 16.22
CA GLY A 13 -33.17 -15.56 17.11
C GLY A 13 -32.85 -16.01 18.54
N ARG A 14 -31.57 -16.07 18.94
CA ARG A 14 -31.15 -16.51 20.29
C ARG A 14 -30.90 -15.33 21.20
N ALA A 15 -31.31 -15.45 22.45
CA ALA A 15 -31.01 -14.44 23.46
C ALA A 15 -29.56 -14.49 23.91
N VAL A 16 -28.93 -13.31 23.96
CA VAL A 16 -27.57 -13.14 24.46
C VAL A 16 -27.54 -12.03 25.48
N LEU A 17 -27.13 -12.35 26.70
CA LEU A 17 -27.04 -11.38 27.79
C LEU A 17 -25.70 -10.63 27.71
N VAL A 18 -25.75 -9.31 27.66
CA VAL A 18 -24.59 -8.42 27.73
C VAL A 18 -24.67 -7.65 29.04
N VAL A 19 -23.70 -7.81 29.93
CA VAL A 19 -23.67 -7.06 31.21
C VAL A 19 -22.68 -5.92 31.10
N GLY A 20 -23.20 -4.69 31.23
CA GLY A 20 -22.48 -3.44 30.99
C GLY A 20 -23.27 -2.51 30.07
N GLY A 21 -23.15 -1.20 30.28
CA GLY A 21 -23.87 -0.17 29.51
C GLY A 21 -22.97 0.77 28.71
N GLY A 22 -21.68 0.47 28.62
CA GLY A 22 -20.66 1.34 27.99
C GLY A 22 -20.24 0.91 26.58
N ALA A 23 -19.11 1.47 26.11
CA ALA A 23 -18.62 1.27 24.75
C ALA A 23 -18.35 -0.20 24.37
N ASP A 24 -17.88 -1.02 25.32
CA ASP A 24 -17.67 -2.45 25.06
C ASP A 24 -18.99 -3.21 24.91
N ALA A 25 -20.03 -2.82 25.66
CA ALA A 25 -21.37 -3.36 25.52
C ALA A 25 -22.02 -2.94 24.20
N GLU A 26 -21.82 -1.70 23.77
CA GLU A 26 -22.25 -1.23 22.44
C GLU A 26 -21.61 -2.06 21.32
N ARG A 27 -20.28 -2.22 21.36
CA ARG A 27 -19.54 -2.98 20.33
C ARG A 27 -19.99 -4.44 20.27
N ALA A 28 -20.16 -5.08 21.43
CA ALA A 28 -20.67 -6.44 21.52
C ALA A 28 -22.09 -6.55 20.97
N THR A 29 -22.98 -5.63 21.35
CA THR A 29 -24.37 -5.57 20.90
C THR A 29 -24.47 -5.38 19.39
N ALA A 30 -23.63 -4.52 18.80
CA ALA A 30 -23.57 -4.33 17.35
C ALA A 30 -23.29 -5.65 16.60
N GLY A 31 -22.31 -6.42 17.07
CA GLY A 31 -21.97 -7.72 16.49
C GLY A 31 -23.10 -8.75 16.64
N LEU A 32 -23.79 -8.74 17.78
CA LEU A 32 -24.94 -9.60 18.04
C LEU A 32 -26.12 -9.31 17.11
N LEU A 33 -26.45 -8.02 16.91
CA LEU A 33 -27.51 -7.60 15.99
C LEU A 33 -27.19 -8.03 14.54
N GLN A 34 -25.94 -7.88 14.11
CA GLN A 34 -25.49 -8.35 12.79
C GLN A 34 -25.60 -9.88 12.63
N ALA A 35 -25.36 -10.64 13.71
CA ALA A 35 -25.54 -12.07 13.75
C ALA A 35 -27.01 -12.52 13.85
N GLY A 36 -27.96 -11.57 13.93
CA GLY A 36 -29.39 -11.84 14.08
C GLY A 36 -29.80 -12.32 15.47
N ALA A 37 -28.96 -12.11 16.49
CA ALA A 37 -29.28 -12.43 17.88
C ALA A 37 -30.33 -11.47 18.46
N LEU A 38 -30.83 -11.81 19.66
CA LEU A 38 -31.76 -10.99 20.44
C LEU A 38 -31.01 -10.49 21.69
N PRO A 39 -30.35 -9.31 21.64
CA PRO A 39 -29.53 -8.85 22.74
C PRO A 39 -30.37 -8.45 23.96
N LEU A 40 -29.94 -8.91 25.13
CA LEU A 40 -30.42 -8.47 26.43
C LEU A 40 -29.30 -7.67 27.08
N VAL A 41 -29.46 -6.36 27.25
CA VAL A 41 -28.40 -5.52 27.85
C VAL A 41 -28.77 -5.23 29.29
N GLY A 42 -27.97 -5.71 30.23
CA GLY A 42 -28.15 -5.51 31.67
C GLY A 42 -27.22 -4.44 32.21
N ALA A 43 -27.78 -3.29 32.60
CA ALA A 43 -27.03 -2.18 33.19
C ALA A 43 -27.96 -1.22 33.93
N PRO A 44 -27.47 -0.52 34.98
CA PRO A 44 -28.22 0.56 35.62
C PRO A 44 -28.51 1.72 34.67
N GLU A 45 -27.58 1.99 33.75
CA GLU A 45 -27.66 3.05 32.76
C GLU A 45 -26.97 2.61 31.45
N LEU A 46 -27.54 3.00 30.31
CA LEU A 46 -26.91 2.90 29.00
C LEU A 46 -26.20 4.23 28.71
N THR A 47 -24.88 4.25 28.82
CA THR A 47 -24.11 5.50 28.73
C THR A 47 -23.93 5.98 27.30
N THR A 48 -24.01 5.07 26.32
CA THR A 48 -23.86 5.41 24.91
C THR A 48 -25.21 5.73 24.24
N PRO A 49 -25.25 6.71 23.32
CA PRO A 49 -26.47 7.02 22.56
C PRO A 49 -26.99 5.83 21.76
N GLN A 50 -26.09 5.09 21.12
CA GLN A 50 -26.46 3.98 20.23
C GLN A 50 -27.19 2.85 20.95
N LEU A 51 -26.78 2.50 22.18
CA LEU A 51 -27.48 1.50 23.00
C LEU A 51 -28.89 1.98 23.37
N ARG A 52 -29.06 3.27 23.67
CA ARG A 52 -30.38 3.87 23.95
C ARG A 52 -31.28 3.83 22.71
N ASP A 53 -30.74 4.17 21.54
CA ASP A 53 -31.47 4.14 20.29
C ASP A 53 -31.95 2.71 19.95
N TRP A 54 -31.08 1.70 20.11
CA TRP A 54 -31.47 0.30 19.90
C TRP A 54 -32.50 -0.20 20.92
N ALA A 55 -32.43 0.26 22.17
CA ALA A 55 -33.43 -0.08 23.18
C ALA A 55 -34.79 0.54 22.84
N GLN A 56 -34.82 1.83 22.46
CA GLN A 56 -36.04 2.54 22.06
C GLN A 56 -36.65 1.98 20.76
N GLY A 57 -35.80 1.58 19.81
CA GLY A 57 -36.20 0.94 18.57
C GLY A 57 -36.60 -0.53 18.69
N GLY A 58 -36.59 -1.12 19.90
CA GLY A 58 -36.95 -2.52 20.15
C GLY A 58 -35.95 -3.54 19.58
N GLN A 59 -34.75 -3.11 19.22
CA GLN A 59 -33.69 -3.98 18.67
C GLN A 59 -32.96 -4.75 19.76
N LEU A 60 -32.98 -4.25 21.00
CA LEU A 60 -32.49 -4.95 22.19
C LEU A 60 -33.49 -4.78 23.34
N ARG A 61 -33.43 -5.68 24.32
CA ARG A 61 -34.16 -5.54 25.59
C ARG A 61 -33.21 -5.01 26.66
N TRP A 62 -33.54 -3.87 27.24
CA TRP A 62 -32.78 -3.31 28.36
C TRP A 62 -33.30 -3.86 29.70
N LEU A 63 -32.42 -4.52 30.46
CA LEU A 63 -32.65 -4.96 31.83
C LEU A 63 -32.07 -3.91 32.79
N VAL A 64 -32.95 -3.04 33.28
CA VAL A 64 -32.55 -1.90 34.13
C VAL A 64 -32.21 -2.40 35.53
N GLY A 65 -30.97 -2.19 35.94
CA GLY A 65 -30.54 -2.47 37.32
C GLY A 65 -29.11 -2.96 37.44
N ARG A 66 -28.74 -3.33 38.66
CA ARG A 66 -27.50 -4.08 38.91
C ARG A 66 -27.68 -5.52 38.47
N PHE A 67 -26.59 -6.16 38.05
CA PHE A 67 -26.63 -7.54 37.59
C PHE A 67 -27.29 -8.47 38.61
N ASP A 68 -28.30 -9.19 38.13
CA ASP A 68 -28.99 -10.24 38.85
C ASP A 68 -28.76 -11.57 38.12
N PRO A 69 -28.23 -12.62 38.79
CA PRO A 69 -28.08 -13.95 38.19
C PRO A 69 -29.37 -14.51 37.57
N ALA A 70 -30.55 -14.08 38.01
CA ALA A 70 -31.83 -14.48 37.42
C ALA A 70 -31.97 -14.05 35.95
N TRP A 71 -31.22 -13.05 35.48
CA TRP A 71 -31.21 -12.63 34.07
C TRP A 71 -30.66 -13.69 33.12
N LEU A 72 -29.95 -14.69 33.63
CA LEU A 72 -29.45 -15.83 32.85
C LEU A 72 -30.53 -16.91 32.60
N GLU A 73 -31.65 -16.87 33.33
CA GLU A 73 -32.71 -17.89 33.32
C GLU A 73 -34.09 -17.24 33.14
N LEU A 74 -34.23 -16.38 32.12
CA LEU A 74 -35.52 -15.76 31.84
C LEU A 74 -36.54 -16.81 31.34
N PRO A 75 -37.73 -16.90 31.97
CA PRO A 75 -38.74 -17.93 31.66
C PRO A 75 -39.19 -17.93 30.19
N ASP A 76 -39.30 -16.73 29.62
CA ASP A 76 -39.82 -16.54 28.26
C ASP A 76 -38.72 -16.64 27.20
N GLN A 77 -37.44 -16.62 27.60
CA GLN A 77 -36.32 -16.51 26.66
C GLN A 77 -35.00 -17.02 27.26
N PRO A 78 -34.62 -18.29 27.03
CA PRO A 78 -33.39 -18.85 27.59
C PRO A 78 -32.15 -18.18 26.99
N VAL A 79 -31.23 -17.75 27.85
CA VAL A 79 -29.96 -17.13 27.45
C VAL A 79 -29.01 -18.21 26.94
N TRP A 80 -28.48 -18.03 25.72
CA TRP A 80 -27.56 -18.98 25.10
C TRP A 80 -26.09 -18.64 25.30
N LEU A 81 -25.81 -17.35 25.43
CA LEU A 81 -24.47 -16.81 25.57
C LEU A 81 -24.53 -15.59 26.48
N SER A 82 -23.49 -15.39 27.27
CA SER A 82 -23.31 -14.19 28.06
C SER A 82 -22.06 -13.44 27.60
N ILE A 83 -22.07 -12.11 27.73
CA ILE A 83 -20.96 -11.24 27.39
C ILE A 83 -20.67 -10.33 28.58
N ALA A 84 -19.46 -10.45 29.12
CA ALA A 84 -18.94 -9.57 30.14
C ALA A 84 -18.38 -8.30 29.48
N ALA A 85 -19.06 -7.17 29.67
CA ALA A 85 -18.77 -5.90 29.02
C ALA A 85 -18.81 -4.71 30.01
N SER A 86 -18.58 -4.98 31.29
CA SER A 86 -18.45 -3.95 32.33
C SER A 86 -17.03 -3.41 32.43
N ALA A 87 -16.90 -2.15 32.86
CA ALA A 87 -15.62 -1.55 33.26
C ALA A 87 -15.08 -2.10 34.58
N THR A 88 -15.92 -2.74 35.40
CA THR A 88 -15.55 -3.34 36.69
C THR A 88 -15.27 -4.83 36.56
N ALA A 89 -14.09 -5.27 36.98
CA ALA A 89 -13.68 -6.67 36.93
C ALA A 89 -14.59 -7.53 37.83
N GLU A 90 -15.00 -7.01 38.98
CA GLU A 90 -15.85 -7.69 39.96
C GLU A 90 -17.21 -8.06 39.35
N LEU A 91 -17.77 -7.19 38.49
CA LEU A 91 -19.04 -7.45 37.82
C LEU A 91 -18.88 -8.49 36.71
N ASN A 92 -17.79 -8.43 35.96
CA ASN A 92 -17.48 -9.41 34.92
C ASN A 92 -17.25 -10.81 35.52
N ASP A 93 -16.55 -10.88 36.66
CA ASP A 93 -16.30 -12.12 37.38
C ASP A 93 -17.58 -12.69 38.00
N ALA A 94 -18.45 -11.84 38.56
CA ALA A 94 -19.75 -12.25 39.05
C ALA A 94 -20.63 -12.86 37.94
N LEU A 95 -20.68 -12.24 36.76
CA LEU A 95 -21.37 -12.79 35.59
C LEU A 95 -20.78 -14.16 35.20
N ARG A 96 -19.45 -14.26 35.11
CA ARG A 96 -18.77 -15.49 34.70
C ARG A 96 -19.04 -16.63 35.67
N ALA A 97 -18.99 -16.37 36.97
CA ALA A 97 -19.31 -17.36 38.00
C ALA A 97 -20.76 -17.83 37.88
N ALA A 98 -21.71 -16.89 37.72
CA ALA A 98 -23.13 -17.20 37.58
C ALA A 98 -23.46 -17.98 36.28
N ALA A 99 -22.81 -17.65 35.17
CA ALA A 99 -22.93 -18.34 33.89
C ALA A 99 -22.30 -19.74 33.95
N THR A 100 -21.12 -19.88 34.56
CA THR A 100 -20.43 -21.18 34.73
C THR A 100 -21.27 -22.15 35.55
N ALA A 101 -21.89 -21.69 36.64
CA ALA A 101 -22.80 -22.51 37.45
C ALA A 101 -23.97 -23.08 36.64
N ARG A 102 -24.36 -22.41 35.55
CA ARG A 102 -25.44 -22.78 34.63
C ARG A 102 -24.96 -23.44 33.34
N ARG A 103 -23.65 -23.69 33.21
CA ARG A 103 -23.01 -24.23 32.00
C ARG A 103 -23.22 -23.34 30.76
N LEU A 104 -23.35 -22.03 30.97
CA LEU A 104 -23.44 -21.03 29.90
C LEU A 104 -22.04 -20.53 29.53
N LEU A 105 -21.79 -20.36 28.24
CA LEU A 105 -20.56 -19.74 27.76
C LEU A 105 -20.59 -18.24 28.05
N THR A 106 -19.43 -17.70 28.44
CA THR A 106 -19.23 -16.26 28.63
C THR A 106 -18.09 -15.78 27.74
N HIS A 107 -18.35 -14.75 26.96
CA HIS A 107 -17.35 -14.03 26.18
C HIS A 107 -16.94 -12.74 26.91
N ASP A 108 -15.64 -12.43 26.92
CA ASP A 108 -15.14 -11.17 27.45
C ASP A 108 -15.01 -10.14 26.33
N ALA A 109 -15.78 -9.05 26.43
CA ALA A 109 -15.74 -7.96 25.47
C ALA A 109 -14.55 -7.01 25.67
N THR A 110 -13.72 -7.23 26.71
CA THR A 110 -12.55 -6.39 26.97
C THR A 110 -11.51 -6.54 25.86
N PRO A 111 -10.77 -5.46 25.51
CA PRO A 111 -9.82 -5.47 24.38
C PRO A 111 -8.75 -6.57 24.44
N ALA A 112 -8.34 -6.96 25.65
CA ALA A 112 -7.35 -8.02 25.88
C ALA A 112 -7.85 -9.43 25.50
N ALA A 113 -9.16 -9.69 25.63
CA ALA A 113 -9.77 -10.97 25.26
C ALA A 113 -10.29 -10.98 23.81
N SER A 114 -10.69 -9.81 23.28
CA SER A 114 -11.13 -9.64 21.89
C SER A 114 -10.01 -9.89 20.86
N ALA A 115 -8.74 -9.87 21.25
CA ALA A 115 -7.61 -10.20 20.36
C ALA A 115 -7.62 -11.67 19.87
N ALA A 116 -8.37 -12.55 20.55
CA ALA A 116 -8.50 -13.97 20.19
C ALA A 116 -9.71 -14.28 19.30
N THR A 117 -10.61 -13.31 19.05
CA THR A 117 -11.82 -13.52 18.26
C THR A 117 -11.58 -13.08 16.81
N PRO A 118 -11.65 -13.97 15.80
CA PRO A 118 -11.61 -13.55 14.41
C PRO A 118 -12.91 -12.80 14.09
N VAL A 119 -12.85 -11.47 14.12
CA VAL A 119 -13.94 -10.63 13.63
C VAL A 119 -14.01 -10.83 12.12
N ALA A 120 -15.05 -11.51 11.65
CA ALA A 120 -15.39 -11.55 10.24
C ALA A 120 -15.79 -10.14 9.81
N SER A 121 -14.82 -9.34 9.34
CA SER A 121 -15.12 -8.03 8.79
C SER A 121 -15.99 -8.22 7.54
N PRO A 122 -17.20 -7.65 7.45
CA PRO A 122 -17.98 -7.66 6.22
C PRO A 122 -17.16 -6.92 5.18
N THR A 123 -16.52 -7.67 4.29
CA THR A 123 -15.65 -7.10 3.27
C THR A 123 -16.57 -6.56 2.19
N PRO A 124 -16.56 -5.26 1.87
CA PRO A 124 -17.26 -4.78 0.69
C PRO A 124 -16.72 -5.54 -0.53
N ARG A 125 -17.57 -6.34 -1.18
CA ARG A 125 -17.23 -7.17 -2.34
C ARG A 125 -17.04 -6.28 -3.57
N THR A 126 -15.93 -5.55 -3.61
CA THR A 126 -15.41 -5.04 -4.89
C THR A 126 -14.95 -6.24 -5.71
N ALA A 127 -15.50 -6.40 -6.92
CA ALA A 127 -15.14 -7.50 -7.83
C ALA A 127 -13.67 -7.41 -8.30
N VAL A 128 -13.06 -6.23 -8.19
CA VAL A 128 -11.66 -5.97 -8.56
C VAL A 128 -10.71 -6.90 -7.80
N GLY A 129 -9.78 -7.52 -8.55
CA GLY A 129 -8.84 -8.52 -8.07
C GLY A 129 -9.41 -9.93 -7.94
N THR A 130 -10.70 -10.16 -8.24
CA THR A 130 -11.27 -11.50 -8.40
C THR A 130 -11.23 -11.89 -9.87
N LEU A 131 -10.69 -13.06 -10.19
CA LEU A 131 -10.47 -13.50 -11.58
C LEU A 131 -11.50 -14.56 -12.00
N SER A 132 -12.17 -14.34 -13.13
CA SER A 132 -13.02 -15.34 -13.77
C SER A 132 -12.19 -16.25 -14.69
N PRO A 133 -12.57 -17.53 -14.86
CA PRO A 133 -11.97 -18.38 -15.90
C PRO A 133 -12.00 -17.69 -17.27
N GLY A 134 -10.90 -17.83 -18.02
CA GLY A 134 -10.73 -17.24 -19.35
C GLY A 134 -10.61 -15.72 -19.40
N SER A 135 -10.23 -15.09 -18.27
CA SER A 135 -10.01 -13.64 -18.18
C SER A 135 -8.56 -13.28 -17.91
N VAL A 136 -8.20 -12.04 -18.22
CA VAL A 136 -6.87 -11.48 -17.98
C VAL A 136 -6.94 -10.31 -16.99
N ALA A 137 -6.06 -10.30 -15.99
CA ALA A 137 -5.85 -9.12 -15.16
C ALA A 137 -4.48 -8.51 -15.41
N LEU A 138 -4.44 -7.24 -15.80
CA LEU A 138 -3.22 -6.44 -15.79
C LEU A 138 -3.01 -5.90 -14.38
N VAL A 139 -1.93 -6.33 -13.73
CA VAL A 139 -1.68 -6.06 -12.31
C VAL A 139 -0.37 -5.29 -12.14
N GLY A 140 -0.44 -4.15 -11.47
CA GLY A 140 0.73 -3.40 -11.03
C GLY A 140 1.41 -4.08 -9.84
N ALA A 141 2.67 -4.47 -10.02
CA ALA A 141 3.50 -5.09 -8.99
C ALA A 141 4.09 -4.06 -8.01
N GLY A 142 4.05 -2.77 -8.35
CA GLY A 142 4.82 -1.77 -7.64
C GLY A 142 6.32 -1.77 -8.01
N PRO A 143 7.11 -0.90 -7.37
CA PRO A 143 8.54 -0.69 -7.68
C PRO A 143 9.48 -1.86 -7.28
N GLY A 144 9.08 -2.69 -6.32
CA GLY A 144 9.89 -3.82 -5.85
C GLY A 144 9.53 -4.35 -4.47
N ASP A 145 9.24 -3.47 -3.51
CA ASP A 145 8.82 -3.83 -2.15
C ASP A 145 7.46 -4.58 -2.18
N PRO A 146 7.39 -5.84 -1.71
CA PRO A 146 6.13 -6.59 -1.62
C PRO A 146 5.05 -5.91 -0.77
N GLY A 147 5.45 -5.09 0.20
CA GLY A 147 4.53 -4.31 1.04
C GLY A 147 3.77 -3.22 0.29
N LEU A 148 4.24 -2.84 -0.91
CA LEU A 148 3.58 -1.86 -1.79
C LEU A 148 2.58 -2.50 -2.76
N LEU A 149 2.42 -3.83 -2.74
CA LEU A 149 1.32 -4.47 -3.47
C LEU A 149 -0.03 -4.06 -2.90
N THR A 150 -0.95 -3.74 -3.79
CA THR A 150 -2.34 -3.50 -3.37
C THR A 150 -2.99 -4.81 -2.90
N ARG A 151 -4.00 -4.71 -2.03
CA ARG A 151 -4.80 -5.87 -1.62
C ARG A 151 -5.47 -6.57 -2.82
N HIS A 152 -5.83 -5.80 -3.85
CA HIS A 152 -6.37 -6.34 -5.10
C HIS A 152 -5.31 -7.11 -5.89
N ALA A 153 -4.06 -6.64 -5.95
CA ALA A 153 -2.97 -7.32 -6.62
C ALA A 153 -2.67 -8.66 -5.93
N LEU A 154 -2.55 -8.68 -4.61
CA LEU A 154 -2.35 -9.90 -3.84
C LEU A 154 -3.50 -10.91 -4.04
N ARG A 155 -4.75 -10.41 -4.10
CA ARG A 155 -5.92 -11.24 -4.39
C ARG A 155 -5.84 -11.89 -5.78
N ALA A 156 -5.48 -11.12 -6.80
CA ALA A 156 -5.33 -11.63 -8.17
C ALA A 156 -4.20 -12.67 -8.26
N LEU A 157 -3.04 -12.39 -7.67
CA LEU A 157 -1.87 -13.29 -7.66
C LEU A 157 -2.18 -14.66 -7.02
N ARG A 158 -3.02 -14.68 -5.98
CA ARG A 158 -3.43 -15.92 -5.31
C ARG A 158 -4.43 -16.76 -6.12
N GLN A 159 -5.11 -16.16 -7.09
CA GLN A 159 -6.11 -16.83 -7.93
C GLN A 159 -5.55 -17.27 -9.28
N ALA A 160 -4.49 -16.62 -9.77
CA ALA A 160 -3.91 -16.84 -11.09
C ALA A 160 -3.58 -18.32 -11.36
N ASP A 161 -4.00 -18.81 -12.52
CA ASP A 161 -3.53 -20.08 -13.08
C ASP A 161 -2.22 -19.88 -13.85
N VAL A 162 -2.08 -18.73 -14.51
CA VAL A 162 -0.87 -18.33 -15.24
C VAL A 162 -0.47 -16.92 -14.83
N LEU A 163 0.82 -16.74 -14.54
CA LEU A 163 1.44 -15.47 -14.22
C LEU A 163 2.47 -15.11 -15.29
N LEU A 164 2.14 -14.14 -16.14
CA LEU A 164 3.05 -13.56 -17.13
C LEU A 164 3.69 -12.31 -16.53
N TYR A 165 5.01 -12.29 -16.30
CA TYR A 165 5.66 -11.20 -15.56
C TYR A 165 6.90 -10.65 -16.26
N ASP A 166 7.17 -9.37 -16.02
CA ASP A 166 8.39 -8.71 -16.52
C ASP A 166 9.59 -8.97 -15.60
N ARG A 167 10.80 -8.91 -16.16
CA ARG A 167 12.06 -9.10 -15.42
C ARG A 167 12.22 -8.19 -14.20
N LEU A 168 11.65 -6.98 -14.23
CA LEU A 168 11.80 -6.03 -13.13
C LEU A 168 10.95 -6.38 -11.89
N VAL A 169 10.04 -7.34 -11.98
CA VAL A 169 9.26 -7.81 -10.83
C VAL A 169 10.17 -8.55 -9.85
N SER A 170 10.09 -8.22 -8.56
CA SER A 170 10.97 -8.82 -7.54
C SER A 170 10.61 -10.29 -7.28
N PRO A 171 11.59 -11.16 -6.98
CA PRO A 171 11.32 -12.56 -6.63
C PRO A 171 10.37 -12.72 -5.45
N GLN A 172 10.42 -11.81 -4.47
CA GLN A 172 9.55 -11.81 -3.31
C GLN A 172 8.07 -11.61 -3.69
N ILE A 173 7.78 -10.78 -4.70
CA ILE A 173 6.42 -10.62 -5.23
C ILE A 173 5.95 -11.90 -5.92
N LEU A 174 6.81 -12.54 -6.71
CA LEU A 174 6.48 -13.78 -7.42
C LEU A 174 6.16 -14.93 -6.44
N GLN A 175 6.77 -14.93 -5.26
CA GLN A 175 6.50 -15.92 -4.20
C GLN A 175 5.10 -15.78 -3.58
N LEU A 176 4.45 -14.62 -3.71
CA LEU A 176 3.08 -14.38 -3.22
C LEU A 176 1.99 -14.96 -4.13
N ALA A 177 2.35 -15.31 -5.36
CA ALA A 177 1.46 -15.97 -6.29
C ALA A 177 1.10 -17.39 -5.83
N ARG A 178 0.00 -17.92 -6.35
CA ARG A 178 -0.41 -19.31 -6.14
C ARG A 178 0.76 -20.27 -6.42
N ARG A 179 0.94 -21.30 -5.59
CA ARG A 179 2.13 -22.17 -5.62
C ARG A 179 2.22 -23.01 -6.91
N ASP A 180 1.09 -23.42 -7.45
CA ASP A 180 0.91 -24.23 -8.66
C ASP A 180 0.66 -23.38 -9.92
N ALA A 181 0.69 -22.05 -9.83
CA ALA A 181 0.54 -21.20 -11.01
C ALA A 181 1.72 -21.38 -11.96
N LEU A 182 1.45 -21.51 -13.26
CA LEU A 182 2.47 -21.45 -14.30
C LEU A 182 3.07 -20.04 -14.34
N ARG A 183 4.40 -19.92 -14.24
CA ARG A 183 5.10 -18.63 -14.23
C ARG A 183 5.90 -18.50 -15.52
N VAL A 184 5.67 -17.42 -16.26
CA VAL A 184 6.34 -17.14 -17.53
C VAL A 184 6.96 -15.75 -17.47
N GLU A 185 8.29 -15.67 -17.52
CA GLU A 185 8.99 -14.40 -17.70
C GLU A 185 8.86 -13.95 -19.15
N VAL A 186 8.35 -12.74 -19.38
CA VAL A 186 8.19 -12.17 -20.73
C VAL A 186 9.14 -10.98 -20.99
N GLY A 187 10.19 -10.84 -20.17
CA GLY A 187 11.20 -9.78 -20.25
C GLY A 187 12.27 -10.01 -21.33
N LYS A 188 13.05 -8.95 -21.64
CA LYS A 188 14.05 -8.92 -22.74
C LYS A 188 15.17 -9.98 -22.57
N ALA A 189 15.06 -11.18 -23.13
CA ALA A 189 16.25 -11.89 -23.61
C ALA A 189 16.73 -11.16 -24.88
N ALA A 190 18.00 -10.77 -24.97
CA ALA A 190 18.52 -9.97 -26.08
C ALA A 190 18.15 -10.58 -27.45
N GLN A 191 17.56 -9.75 -28.35
CA GLN A 191 17.17 -9.97 -29.78
C GLN A 191 15.67 -9.61 -30.07
N GLY A 192 15.43 -8.55 -30.86
CA GLY A 192 14.13 -8.11 -31.43
C GLY A 192 13.18 -7.31 -30.52
N HIS A 193 12.75 -6.09 -30.91
CA HIS A 193 11.80 -5.24 -30.14
C HIS A 193 10.33 -5.35 -30.57
N SER A 194 10.03 -5.60 -31.85
CA SER A 194 8.64 -5.70 -32.35
C SER A 194 8.02 -7.09 -32.09
N THR A 195 8.78 -8.16 -32.27
CA THR A 195 8.31 -9.56 -32.12
C THR A 195 7.90 -9.94 -30.68
N ARG A 196 8.32 -9.18 -29.66
CA ARG A 196 8.06 -9.56 -28.25
C ARG A 196 6.69 -9.14 -27.73
N GLN A 197 6.18 -7.99 -28.17
CA GLN A 197 4.86 -7.54 -27.71
C GLN A 197 3.78 -8.46 -28.29
N GLU A 198 3.94 -8.85 -29.55
CA GLU A 198 3.10 -9.84 -30.23
C GLU A 198 3.15 -11.21 -29.52
N GLN A 199 4.32 -11.64 -29.05
CA GLN A 199 4.45 -12.87 -28.25
C GLN A 199 3.71 -12.78 -26.91
N ILE A 200 3.82 -11.66 -26.19
CA ILE A 200 3.07 -11.43 -24.94
C ILE A 200 1.57 -11.47 -25.20
N HIS A 201 1.13 -10.81 -26.26
CA HIS A 201 -0.26 -10.80 -26.71
C HIS A 201 -0.75 -12.22 -27.02
N ALA A 202 0.01 -12.99 -27.80
CA ALA A 202 -0.30 -14.37 -28.13
C ALA A 202 -0.41 -15.26 -26.88
N LEU A 203 0.53 -15.16 -25.93
CA LEU A 203 0.51 -15.92 -24.68
C LEU A 203 -0.71 -15.58 -23.80
N MET A 204 -1.06 -14.30 -23.69
CA MET A 204 -2.27 -13.89 -22.97
C MET A 204 -3.52 -14.48 -23.61
N LEU A 205 -3.62 -14.39 -24.94
CA LEU A 205 -4.77 -14.89 -25.70
C LEU A 205 -4.89 -16.41 -25.62
N GLU A 206 -3.79 -17.14 -25.80
CA GLU A 206 -3.75 -18.60 -25.73
C GLU A 206 -4.27 -19.10 -24.38
N HIS A 207 -3.70 -18.58 -23.28
CA HIS A 207 -4.09 -19.03 -21.94
C HIS A 207 -5.50 -18.59 -21.56
N ALA A 208 -5.94 -17.40 -21.95
CA ALA A 208 -7.31 -16.95 -21.72
C ALA A 208 -8.32 -17.81 -22.49
N ARG A 209 -8.07 -18.12 -23.77
CA ARG A 209 -8.94 -19.03 -24.56
C ARG A 209 -8.99 -20.45 -24.01
N ALA A 210 -7.91 -20.91 -23.37
CA ALA A 210 -7.89 -22.17 -22.64
C ALA A 210 -8.66 -22.12 -21.30
N GLY A 211 -9.40 -21.04 -21.00
CA GLY A 211 -10.20 -20.89 -19.79
C GLY A 211 -9.38 -20.57 -18.54
N ARG A 212 -8.08 -20.29 -18.66
CA ARG A 212 -7.22 -20.01 -17.51
C ARG A 212 -7.40 -18.58 -17.01
N ARG A 213 -7.23 -18.38 -15.70
CA ARG A 213 -7.13 -17.05 -15.07
C ARG A 213 -5.71 -16.53 -15.25
N VAL A 214 -5.54 -15.56 -16.15
CA VAL A 214 -4.23 -15.01 -16.50
C VAL A 214 -3.98 -13.73 -15.72
N VAL A 215 -2.81 -13.63 -15.08
CA VAL A 215 -2.30 -12.37 -14.53
C VAL A 215 -1.11 -11.91 -15.36
N ARG A 216 -1.23 -10.72 -15.95
CA ARG A 216 -0.14 -9.97 -16.57
C ARG A 216 0.43 -9.02 -15.52
N LEU A 217 1.50 -9.44 -14.85
CA LEU A 217 2.12 -8.70 -13.76
C LEU A 217 3.22 -7.77 -14.28
N LYS A 218 3.04 -6.47 -14.07
CA LYS A 218 3.88 -5.41 -14.62
C LYS A 218 4.56 -4.62 -13.51
N GLY A 219 5.84 -4.28 -13.69
CA GLY A 219 6.56 -3.45 -12.72
C GLY A 219 5.92 -2.05 -12.59
N GLY A 220 5.83 -1.53 -11.37
CA GLY A 220 5.18 -0.25 -11.10
C GLY A 220 3.67 -0.31 -11.32
N ASP A 221 3.17 0.55 -12.20
CA ASP A 221 1.76 0.65 -12.58
C ASP A 221 1.55 0.25 -14.06
N PRO A 222 0.48 -0.48 -14.42
CA PRO A 222 0.24 -0.91 -15.81
C PRO A 222 0.14 0.24 -16.83
N PHE A 223 -0.33 1.41 -16.42
CA PHE A 223 -0.63 2.55 -17.30
C PHE A 223 0.40 3.68 -17.24
N VAL A 224 1.36 3.63 -16.32
CA VAL A 224 2.48 4.59 -16.29
C VAL A 224 3.69 3.99 -17.02
N PHE A 225 3.86 4.35 -18.29
CA PHE A 225 4.94 3.85 -19.18
C PHE A 225 5.06 2.32 -19.28
N GLY A 226 4.01 1.60 -18.91
CA GLY A 226 3.97 0.14 -18.89
C GLY A 226 3.43 -0.50 -20.17
N ARG A 227 2.94 0.27 -21.15
CA ARG A 227 2.24 -0.24 -22.35
C ARG A 227 0.96 -1.03 -22.06
N GLY A 228 0.34 -0.83 -20.89
CA GLY A 228 -0.89 -1.54 -20.54
C GLY A 228 -2.06 -1.24 -21.49
N GLY A 229 -2.14 -0.03 -22.05
CA GLY A 229 -3.19 0.32 -23.02
C GLY A 229 -3.19 -0.57 -24.26
N GLU A 230 -2.01 -0.73 -24.88
CA GLU A 230 -1.81 -1.58 -26.07
C GLU A 230 -2.20 -3.05 -25.79
N GLU A 231 -1.84 -3.57 -24.60
CA GLU A 231 -2.19 -4.93 -24.18
C GLU A 231 -3.72 -5.10 -24.02
N LEU A 232 -4.43 -4.08 -23.53
CA LEU A 232 -5.89 -4.14 -23.36
C LEU A 232 -6.66 -3.99 -24.68
N GLU A 233 -6.20 -3.12 -25.58
CA GLU A 233 -6.77 -2.99 -26.92
C GLU A 233 -6.72 -4.33 -27.65
N PHE A 234 -5.57 -5.01 -27.61
CA PHE A 234 -5.42 -6.34 -28.16
C PHE A 234 -6.41 -7.35 -27.56
N LEU A 235 -6.56 -7.38 -26.23
CA LEU A 235 -7.50 -8.30 -25.56
C LEU A 235 -8.96 -8.01 -25.90
N ARG A 236 -9.34 -6.73 -25.96
CA ARG A 236 -10.67 -6.26 -26.37
C ARG A 236 -10.99 -6.74 -27.78
N ASP A 237 -10.07 -6.55 -28.73
CA ASP A 237 -10.26 -6.88 -30.13
C ASP A 237 -10.41 -8.40 -30.36
N HIS A 238 -9.99 -9.22 -29.39
CA HIS A 238 -10.15 -10.68 -29.37
C HIS A 238 -11.26 -11.19 -28.45
N GLY A 239 -12.08 -10.29 -27.88
CA GLY A 239 -13.22 -10.64 -27.03
C GLY A 239 -12.84 -11.24 -25.66
N ILE A 240 -11.62 -10.98 -25.18
CA ILE A 240 -11.17 -11.48 -23.88
C ILE A 240 -11.56 -10.50 -22.77
N ALA A 241 -12.28 -10.99 -21.76
CA ALA A 241 -12.61 -10.19 -20.59
C ALA A 241 -11.35 -9.81 -19.81
N PHE A 242 -11.21 -8.55 -19.43
CA PHE A 242 -10.07 -8.08 -18.67
C PHE A 242 -10.42 -7.11 -17.55
N GLN A 243 -9.47 -6.96 -16.62
CA GLN A 243 -9.50 -5.92 -15.60
C GLN A 243 -8.10 -5.34 -15.37
N VAL A 244 -8.06 -4.15 -14.79
CA VAL A 244 -6.81 -3.49 -14.40
C VAL A 244 -6.78 -3.33 -12.89
N VAL A 245 -5.69 -3.79 -12.28
CA VAL A 245 -5.38 -3.55 -10.88
C VAL A 245 -4.20 -2.57 -10.84
N PRO A 246 -4.42 -1.31 -10.43
CA PRO A 246 -3.35 -0.31 -10.39
C PRO A 246 -2.27 -0.69 -9.40
N GLY A 247 -1.07 -0.19 -9.65
CA GLY A 247 0.10 -0.37 -8.78
C GLY A 247 0.69 0.97 -8.35
N ILE A 248 1.55 0.93 -7.33
CA ILE A 248 2.33 2.12 -6.95
C ILE A 248 3.41 2.34 -8.02
N THR A 249 3.34 3.45 -8.75
CA THR A 249 4.34 3.77 -9.77
C THR A 249 5.70 4.13 -9.16
N ALA A 250 6.78 3.94 -9.93
CA ALA A 250 8.14 4.14 -9.45
C ALA A 250 8.40 5.59 -9.00
N ALA A 251 7.82 6.60 -9.64
CA ALA A 251 7.98 7.99 -9.20
C ALA A 251 7.54 8.20 -7.76
N ILE A 252 6.32 7.78 -7.41
CA ILE A 252 5.77 7.98 -6.08
C ILE A 252 6.60 7.21 -5.05
N ALA A 253 6.92 5.95 -5.34
CA ALA A 253 7.64 5.12 -4.38
C ALA A 253 9.10 5.55 -4.20
N CYS A 254 9.84 5.79 -5.29
CA CYS A 254 11.23 6.28 -5.21
C CYS A 254 11.28 7.58 -4.43
N ALA A 255 10.36 8.51 -4.69
CA ALA A 255 10.32 9.79 -4.01
C ALA A 255 10.02 9.62 -2.51
N ALA A 256 8.98 8.86 -2.16
CA ALA A 256 8.62 8.59 -0.76
C ALA A 256 9.77 7.89 0.01
N TYR A 257 10.39 6.86 -0.55
CA TYR A 257 11.48 6.12 0.08
C TYR A 257 12.83 6.85 0.03
N ALA A 258 12.97 7.90 -0.77
CA ALA A 258 14.16 8.77 -0.79
C ALA A 258 13.98 10.06 0.04
N GLY A 259 12.85 10.24 0.73
CA GLY A 259 12.57 11.47 1.48
C GLY A 259 12.27 12.68 0.60
N ILE A 260 11.72 12.48 -0.61
CA ILE A 260 11.46 13.54 -1.58
C ILE A 260 9.94 13.66 -1.79
N PRO A 261 9.27 14.69 -1.27
CA PRO A 261 7.88 14.94 -1.64
C PRO A 261 7.82 15.45 -3.09
N LEU A 262 7.07 14.78 -3.97
CA LEU A 262 6.98 15.17 -5.38
C LEU A 262 6.30 16.54 -5.61
N THR A 263 5.53 17.01 -4.64
CA THR A 263 4.92 18.34 -4.61
C THR A 263 5.16 18.96 -3.25
N HIS A 264 5.40 20.26 -3.22
CA HIS A 264 5.56 21.00 -1.97
C HIS A 264 5.16 22.46 -2.20
N ARG A 265 4.36 23.03 -1.29
CA ARG A 265 3.70 24.35 -1.49
C ARG A 265 4.66 25.45 -1.95
N ASN A 266 5.87 25.46 -1.40
CA ASN A 266 6.89 26.49 -1.67
C ASN A 266 7.87 26.12 -2.81
N HIS A 267 7.83 24.88 -3.33
CA HIS A 267 8.86 24.36 -4.25
C HIS A 267 8.30 23.88 -5.58
N ALA A 268 7.22 23.10 -5.59
CA ALA A 268 6.65 22.54 -6.81
C ALA A 268 5.13 22.41 -6.71
N GLN A 269 4.43 23.07 -7.64
CA GLN A 269 2.98 23.02 -7.76
C GLN A 269 2.53 22.03 -8.85
N SER A 270 3.47 21.49 -9.63
CA SER A 270 3.22 20.50 -10.67
C SER A 270 4.28 19.40 -10.67
N LEU A 271 3.86 18.22 -11.14
CA LEU A 271 4.69 17.04 -11.34
C LEU A 271 4.56 16.60 -12.80
N ARG A 272 5.68 16.38 -13.47
CA ARG A 272 5.72 15.79 -14.81
C ARG A 272 6.42 14.44 -14.77
N LEU A 273 5.70 13.40 -15.20
CA LEU A 273 6.26 12.08 -15.41
C LEU A 273 6.70 11.98 -16.88
N ILE A 274 7.96 11.63 -17.12
CA ILE A 274 8.57 11.68 -18.46
C ILE A 274 9.28 10.35 -18.72
N THR A 275 9.20 9.85 -19.95
CA THR A 275 9.96 8.69 -20.40
C THR A 275 11.15 9.12 -21.25
N ALA A 276 12.32 8.54 -20.99
CA ALA A 276 13.56 8.78 -21.72
C ALA A 276 14.13 7.46 -22.30
N HIS A 277 13.25 6.58 -22.79
CA HIS A 277 13.60 5.21 -23.20
C HIS A 277 14.61 5.12 -24.35
N CYS A 278 14.65 6.11 -25.27
CA CYS A 278 15.51 6.15 -26.45
C CYS A 278 15.82 7.61 -26.85
N LYS A 279 16.85 7.83 -27.69
CA LYS A 279 17.15 9.16 -28.26
C LYS A 279 15.93 9.76 -28.97
N ASP A 280 15.22 8.97 -29.77
CA ASP A 280 14.01 9.40 -30.49
C ASP A 280 12.91 9.92 -29.53
N SER A 281 12.77 9.33 -28.34
CA SER A 281 11.81 9.80 -27.33
C SER A 281 12.20 11.16 -26.75
N LEU A 282 13.49 11.41 -26.56
CA LEU A 282 14.00 12.69 -26.05
C LEU A 282 13.85 13.82 -27.08
N ASP A 283 13.93 13.50 -28.37
CA ASP A 283 13.82 14.49 -29.44
C ASP A 283 12.39 15.04 -29.60
N THR A 284 11.37 14.29 -29.18
CA THR A 284 9.96 14.71 -29.22
C THR A 284 9.51 15.57 -28.03
N LEU A 285 10.34 15.71 -26.99
CA LEU A 285 9.94 16.42 -25.77
C LEU A 285 9.96 17.95 -25.98
N ASP A 286 8.99 18.63 -25.38
CA ASP A 286 8.98 20.08 -25.27
C ASP A 286 9.96 20.53 -24.17
N TRP A 287 11.21 20.70 -24.55
CA TRP A 287 12.29 21.10 -23.64
C TRP A 287 12.07 22.49 -23.04
N GLN A 288 11.45 23.41 -23.77
CA GLN A 288 11.15 24.76 -23.26
C GLN A 288 10.19 24.68 -22.07
N ALA A 289 9.12 23.88 -22.20
CA ALA A 289 8.19 23.68 -21.09
C ALA A 289 8.82 22.92 -19.90
N LEU A 290 9.78 22.03 -20.15
CA LEU A 290 10.53 21.32 -19.09
C LEU A 290 11.57 22.21 -18.39
N GLY A 291 12.10 23.22 -19.09
CA GLY A 291 13.05 24.20 -18.55
C GLY A 291 12.46 25.12 -17.48
N GLN A 292 11.14 25.29 -17.45
CA GLN A 292 10.44 26.16 -16.48
C GLN A 292 10.69 25.71 -15.02
N GLU A 293 10.77 26.68 -14.10
CA GLU A 293 10.95 26.44 -12.67
C GLU A 293 9.63 26.02 -11.98
N ARG A 294 9.67 25.77 -10.65
CA ARG A 294 8.50 25.44 -9.81
C ARG A 294 7.73 24.17 -10.22
N GLN A 295 8.45 23.22 -10.81
CA GLN A 295 7.93 21.91 -11.19
C GLN A 295 8.92 20.80 -10.88
N THR A 296 8.39 19.66 -10.46
CA THR A 296 9.15 18.44 -10.26
C THR A 296 9.12 17.62 -11.55
N LEU A 297 10.29 17.29 -12.09
CA LEU A 297 10.42 16.40 -13.24
C LEU A 297 10.86 15.02 -12.75
N ALA A 298 10.11 13.97 -13.11
CA ALA A 298 10.46 12.59 -12.83
C ALA A 298 10.71 11.84 -14.14
N PHE A 299 11.98 11.60 -14.48
CA PHE A 299 12.38 10.90 -15.69
C PHE A 299 12.56 9.40 -15.43
N TYR A 300 11.77 8.61 -16.14
CA TYR A 300 11.85 7.15 -16.22
C TYR A 300 12.80 6.75 -17.33
N MET A 301 13.54 5.66 -17.10
CA MET A 301 14.41 5.05 -18.11
C MET A 301 15.50 6.01 -18.66
N GLY A 302 15.85 7.06 -17.91
CA GLY A 302 16.74 8.12 -18.38
C GLY A 302 18.23 7.91 -18.16
N VAL A 303 18.66 6.81 -17.50
CA VAL A 303 20.07 6.58 -17.12
C VAL A 303 21.02 6.66 -18.31
N ALA A 304 20.64 6.08 -19.45
CA ALA A 304 21.47 6.10 -20.67
C ALA A 304 21.50 7.47 -21.38
N GLY A 305 20.58 8.37 -21.03
CA GLY A 305 20.40 9.68 -21.66
C GLY A 305 20.68 10.87 -20.74
N LEU A 306 21.30 10.67 -19.57
CA LEU A 306 21.51 11.72 -18.57
C LEU A 306 22.30 12.91 -19.12
N ASP A 307 23.34 12.67 -19.94
CA ASP A 307 24.11 13.72 -20.61
C ASP A 307 23.22 14.62 -21.47
N SER A 308 22.35 14.02 -22.29
CA SER A 308 21.44 14.74 -23.18
C SER A 308 20.35 15.48 -22.41
N ILE A 309 19.78 14.85 -21.38
CA ILE A 309 18.80 15.49 -20.49
C ILE A 309 19.41 16.72 -19.81
N GLN A 310 20.63 16.60 -19.28
CA GLN A 310 21.35 17.70 -18.66
C GLN A 310 21.53 18.86 -19.64
N GLN A 311 22.12 18.60 -20.81
CA GLN A 311 22.39 19.63 -21.81
C GLN A 311 21.13 20.34 -22.27
N ARG A 312 20.07 19.59 -22.59
CA ARG A 312 18.83 20.16 -23.11
C ARG A 312 18.07 20.98 -22.07
N LEU A 313 18.05 20.56 -20.80
CA LEU A 313 17.45 21.36 -19.71
C LEU A 313 18.21 22.67 -19.47
N LEU A 314 19.54 22.62 -19.50
CA LEU A 314 20.37 23.83 -19.38
C LEU A 314 20.14 24.79 -20.56
N GLN A 315 20.07 24.27 -21.79
CA GLN A 315 19.77 25.06 -22.99
C GLN A 315 18.35 25.65 -22.96
N ALA A 316 17.39 24.95 -22.34
CA ALA A 316 16.03 25.43 -22.13
C ALA A 316 15.90 26.43 -20.96
N GLY A 317 17.01 26.85 -20.34
CA GLY A 317 17.03 27.88 -19.30
C GLY A 317 16.81 27.37 -17.88
N ARG A 318 16.83 26.05 -17.63
CA ARG A 318 16.76 25.52 -16.26
C ARG A 318 18.03 25.88 -15.50
N ALA A 319 17.89 26.38 -14.27
CA ALA A 319 19.02 26.81 -13.47
C ALA A 319 20.05 25.68 -13.25
N PRO A 320 21.37 25.91 -13.47
CA PRO A 320 22.40 24.89 -13.26
C PRO A 320 22.46 24.36 -11.82
N ALA A 321 22.05 25.19 -10.85
CA ALA A 321 21.98 24.85 -9.44
C ALA A 321 20.75 24.02 -9.04
N THR A 322 19.80 23.76 -9.96
CA THR A 322 18.59 22.98 -9.65
C THR A 322 18.97 21.61 -9.07
N PRO A 323 18.48 21.24 -7.88
CA PRO A 323 18.78 19.95 -7.28
C PRO A 323 18.24 18.77 -8.08
N PHE A 324 18.95 17.65 -8.02
CA PHE A 324 18.46 16.37 -8.50
C PHE A 324 18.69 15.26 -7.48
N ALA A 325 17.93 14.18 -7.61
CA ALA A 325 18.17 12.89 -6.98
C ALA A 325 18.00 11.76 -8.00
N LEU A 326 19.01 10.89 -8.10
CA LEU A 326 18.94 9.61 -8.79
C LEU A 326 18.64 8.53 -7.75
N VAL A 327 17.49 7.87 -7.89
CA VAL A 327 17.06 6.80 -6.99
C VAL A 327 17.14 5.46 -7.73
N GLU A 328 18.16 4.67 -7.42
CA GLU A 328 18.33 3.32 -7.93
C GLU A 328 17.58 2.32 -7.07
N ASN A 329 16.98 1.30 -7.70
CA ASN A 329 16.32 0.20 -6.99
C ASN A 329 15.33 0.70 -5.91
N GLY A 330 14.59 1.78 -6.20
CA GLY A 330 13.71 2.42 -5.23
C GLY A 330 12.75 1.44 -4.55
N SER A 331 12.54 1.63 -3.24
CA SER A 331 11.84 0.74 -2.30
C SER A 331 12.50 -0.60 -1.98
N ARG A 332 13.55 -1.01 -2.70
CA ARG A 332 14.22 -2.30 -2.46
C ARG A 332 15.29 -2.14 -1.38
N PRO A 333 15.70 -3.22 -0.70
CA PRO A 333 16.78 -3.14 0.29
C PRO A 333 18.10 -2.59 -0.25
N GLN A 334 18.36 -2.74 -1.56
CA GLN A 334 19.54 -2.22 -2.25
C GLN A 334 19.34 -0.81 -2.82
N GLN A 335 18.35 -0.06 -2.34
CA GLN A 335 18.11 1.32 -2.79
C GLN A 335 19.37 2.17 -2.57
N ARG A 336 19.73 2.93 -3.60
CA ARG A 336 20.77 3.98 -3.51
C ARG A 336 20.17 5.30 -3.96
N VAL A 337 20.44 6.34 -3.19
CA VAL A 337 20.03 7.72 -3.51
C VAL A 337 21.30 8.53 -3.75
N ILE A 338 21.41 9.14 -4.92
CA ILE A 338 22.56 9.97 -5.31
C ILE A 338 22.04 11.37 -5.62
N THR A 339 22.57 12.39 -4.96
CA THR A 339 22.11 13.77 -5.09
C THR A 339 23.20 14.70 -5.61
N GLY A 340 22.78 15.81 -6.22
CA GLY A 340 23.67 16.83 -6.76
C GLY A 340 22.88 17.97 -7.41
N THR A 341 23.51 18.71 -8.31
CA THR A 341 22.87 19.79 -9.08
C THR A 341 22.81 19.43 -10.55
N LEU A 342 21.91 20.06 -11.31
CA LEU A 342 21.77 19.84 -12.75
C LEU A 342 23.11 20.00 -13.49
N ALA A 343 23.95 20.95 -13.08
CA ALA A 343 25.28 21.14 -13.65
C ALA A 343 26.21 19.92 -13.51
N SER A 344 26.05 19.12 -12.45
CA SER A 344 26.89 17.96 -12.16
C SER A 344 26.25 16.62 -12.51
N LEU A 345 25.01 16.60 -13.00
CA LEU A 345 24.17 15.39 -13.12
C LEU A 345 24.90 14.20 -13.77
N ALA A 346 25.41 14.38 -14.98
CA ALA A 346 26.11 13.34 -15.71
C ALA A 346 27.40 12.87 -15.02
N ALA A 347 28.23 13.82 -14.60
CA ALA A 347 29.51 13.51 -13.94
C ALA A 347 29.29 12.76 -12.62
N THR A 348 28.31 13.19 -11.81
CA THR A 348 27.92 12.52 -10.56
C THR A 348 27.38 11.11 -10.82
N ALA A 349 26.55 10.92 -11.85
CA ALA A 349 26.04 9.61 -12.22
C ALA A 349 27.15 8.63 -12.65
N GLN A 350 28.13 9.12 -13.42
CA GLN A 350 29.31 8.33 -13.81
C GLN A 350 30.21 8.00 -12.62
N GLN A 351 30.50 8.99 -11.77
CA GLN A 351 31.33 8.81 -10.57
C GLN A 351 30.77 7.73 -9.62
N HIS A 352 29.44 7.70 -9.46
CA HIS A 352 28.77 6.71 -8.61
C HIS A 352 28.33 5.45 -9.37
N ALA A 353 28.73 5.31 -10.64
CA ALA A 353 28.43 4.20 -11.53
C ALA A 353 26.94 3.81 -11.53
N VAL A 354 26.07 4.79 -11.78
CA VAL A 354 24.62 4.62 -11.70
C VAL A 354 24.12 3.63 -12.77
N ARG A 355 23.26 2.68 -12.38
CA ARG A 355 22.71 1.61 -13.21
C ARG A 355 21.19 1.56 -13.12
N ALA A 356 20.56 1.08 -14.19
CA ALA A 356 19.13 0.81 -14.21
C ALA A 356 18.79 -0.42 -13.32
N PRO A 357 17.57 -0.48 -12.74
CA PRO A 357 16.52 0.53 -12.81
C PRO A 357 16.78 1.70 -11.85
N ALA A 358 16.75 2.92 -12.38
CA ALA A 358 16.84 4.15 -11.60
C ALA A 358 15.89 5.22 -12.15
N LEU A 359 15.44 6.08 -11.25
CA LEU A 359 14.58 7.23 -11.55
C LEU A 359 15.35 8.53 -11.25
N LEU A 360 15.33 9.47 -12.20
CA LEU A 360 15.82 10.83 -11.95
C LEU A 360 14.65 11.70 -11.50
N ILE A 361 14.77 12.29 -10.31
CA ILE A 361 13.88 13.34 -9.82
C ILE A 361 14.66 14.66 -9.85
N LEU A 362 14.15 15.66 -10.55
CA LEU A 362 14.79 16.96 -10.71
C LEU A 362 13.83 18.08 -10.30
N GLY A 363 14.32 19.00 -9.49
CA GLY A 363 13.57 20.11 -8.93
C GLY A 363 13.97 20.40 -7.49
N GLU A 364 13.49 21.51 -6.95
CA GLU A 364 13.85 22.02 -5.63
C GLU A 364 13.54 21.00 -4.52
N VAL A 365 12.46 20.22 -4.71
CA VAL A 365 12.09 19.14 -3.77
C VAL A 365 13.13 18.04 -3.64
N ALA A 366 13.97 17.81 -4.65
CA ALA A 366 15.03 16.80 -4.59
C ALA A 366 16.11 17.16 -3.54
N GLY A 367 16.26 18.44 -3.22
CA GLY A 367 17.15 18.90 -2.15
C GLY A 367 16.71 18.44 -0.75
N LEU A 368 15.43 18.10 -0.56
CA LEU A 368 14.89 17.61 0.70
C LEU A 368 15.31 16.17 1.03
N ALA A 369 15.86 15.44 0.05
CA ALA A 369 16.32 14.06 0.26
C ALA A 369 17.31 13.94 1.42
N ALA A 370 18.18 14.95 1.62
CA ALA A 370 19.18 14.92 2.68
C ALA A 370 18.57 15.11 4.09
N SER A 371 17.50 15.89 4.22
CA SER A 371 16.89 16.21 5.53
C SER A 371 15.74 15.29 5.91
N LEU A 372 15.05 14.70 4.94
CA LEU A 372 13.89 13.82 5.15
C LEU A 372 14.20 12.34 4.90
N HIS A 373 15.49 11.98 4.78
CA HIS A 373 15.92 10.59 4.62
C HIS A 373 15.45 9.72 5.79
N TRP A 374 14.80 8.59 5.48
CA TRP A 374 14.32 7.64 6.50
C TRP A 374 14.56 6.16 6.16
N PHE A 375 14.86 5.83 4.90
CA PHE A 375 14.92 4.45 4.43
C PHE A 375 16.26 4.10 3.76
N GLY A 376 16.89 3.03 4.21
CA GLY A 376 18.14 2.54 3.65
C GLY A 376 19.35 3.41 3.99
N ALA A 377 20.40 3.30 3.18
CA ALA A 377 21.63 4.07 3.36
C ALA A 377 21.40 5.57 3.06
N PRO A 378 22.08 6.49 3.77
CA PRO A 378 21.93 7.93 3.55
C PRO A 378 22.30 8.34 2.13
N PRO A 379 21.76 9.46 1.62
CA PRO A 379 22.05 9.92 0.26
C PRO A 379 23.54 10.17 0.03
N LEU A 380 24.03 9.73 -1.12
CA LEU A 380 25.39 9.97 -1.58
C LEU A 380 25.45 11.32 -2.29
N THR A 381 26.29 12.23 -1.81
CA THR A 381 26.58 13.50 -2.48
C THR A 381 27.90 13.40 -3.25
N ALA A 382 27.99 14.09 -4.39
CA ALA A 382 29.27 14.30 -5.03
C ALA A 382 30.20 15.05 -4.07
N ARG A 383 31.38 14.49 -3.78
CA ARG A 383 32.48 15.27 -3.19
C ARG A 383 32.87 16.33 -4.22
N LEU A 384 32.65 17.61 -3.91
CA LEU A 384 33.44 18.66 -4.55
C LEU A 384 34.92 18.30 -4.36
N PRO A 385 35.79 18.43 -5.38
CA PRO A 385 37.22 18.38 -5.13
C PRO A 385 37.52 19.40 -4.02
N PRO A 386 38.37 19.07 -3.03
CA PRO A 386 38.64 19.98 -1.93
C PRO A 386 39.10 21.30 -2.53
N HIS A 387 38.27 22.34 -2.39
CA HIS A 387 38.73 23.69 -2.59
C HIS A 387 39.88 23.88 -1.61
N SER A 388 41.08 24.20 -2.11
CA SER A 388 42.17 24.68 -1.26
C SER A 388 41.57 25.71 -0.30
N PRO A 389 41.75 25.57 1.02
CA PRO A 389 41.20 26.53 1.95
C PRO A 389 41.69 27.92 1.54
N ILE A 390 40.77 28.81 1.18
CA ILE A 390 41.04 30.23 1.15
C ILE A 390 41.43 30.56 2.58
N ALA A 391 42.67 31.01 2.79
CA ALA A 391 43.14 31.47 4.07
C ALA A 391 42.19 32.58 4.55
N THR A 392 41.37 32.27 5.53
CA THR A 392 40.61 33.27 6.28
C THR A 392 41.62 34.05 7.13
N PRO A 393 41.72 35.38 7.00
CA PRO A 393 42.49 36.16 7.95
C PRO A 393 41.84 36.04 9.34
N ASP A 394 42.68 35.88 10.36
CA ASP A 394 42.26 35.66 11.74
C ASP A 394 41.24 36.71 12.20
N ALA A 395 40.05 36.24 12.61
CA ALA A 395 39.12 37.05 13.36
C ALA A 395 39.58 37.12 14.83
N PRO A 396 39.68 38.30 15.46
CA PRO A 396 40.15 38.39 16.83
C PRO A 396 39.12 37.78 17.79
N THR A 397 39.56 36.80 18.57
CA THR A 397 38.78 36.22 19.67
C THR A 397 38.84 37.09 20.92
N LEU A 398 37.71 37.14 21.64
CA LEU A 398 37.46 37.76 22.95
C LEU A 398 38.31 37.14 24.10
N ALA A 399 39.63 37.15 23.95
CA ALA A 399 40.60 36.77 24.99
C ALA A 399 41.70 37.83 25.20
N HIS A 400 41.58 39.00 24.56
CA HIS A 400 42.46 40.17 24.76
C HIS A 400 41.66 41.43 25.08
N ALA A 401 40.69 41.31 25.99
CA ALA A 401 40.08 42.46 26.66
C ALA A 401 40.42 42.37 28.17
N ALA A 402 41.63 42.79 28.50
CA ALA A 402 42.07 43.20 29.83
C ALA A 402 43.23 44.19 29.68
#